data_AF-A7I3M0-F1
#
_entry.id   AF-A7I3M0-F1
#
_cell.length_a   1.000
_cell.length_b   1.000
_cell.length_c   1.000
_cell.angle_alpha   90.00
_cell.angle_beta   90.00
_cell.angle_gamma   90.00
#
_symmetry.space_group_name_H-M   'P 1'
#
loop_
_entity.id
_entity.type
_entity.pdbx_description
1 polymer ?
#
loop_
_entity_poly.entity_id
_entity_poly.type
_entity_poly.pdbx_seq_one_letter_code
_entity_poly.pdbx_strand_id
1 'polypeptide(L)'
;MLKQKINGLMPLTIAASGSSADMTALQAVLAGEVESYESKGNGGTAMPTIPNPLNRKSFIVGAKTPTGRISCYLNIPHVKVSAHYNEIIAGIVGTFDAGYDSTVKAGYCTMKFDA
;
A
#
# COMPACT_ATOMS: atom_id res chain seq x y z
N MET A 1 -19.69 -6.16 -10.04
CA MET A 1 -20.11 -4.93 -9.33
C MET A 1 -21.25 -4.30 -10.11
N LEU A 2 -22.29 -3.78 -9.45
CA LEU A 2 -23.39 -3.07 -10.13
C LEU A 2 -23.35 -1.59 -9.75
N LYS A 3 -23.56 -0.71 -10.72
CA LYS A 3 -23.73 0.73 -10.48
C LYS A 3 -25.15 1.10 -10.86
N GLN A 4 -25.90 1.63 -9.90
CA GLN A 4 -27.30 1.99 -10.07
C GLN A 4 -27.46 3.51 -10.13
N LYS A 5 -28.22 3.99 -11.11
CA LYS A 5 -28.58 5.39 -11.25
C LYS A 5 -30.10 5.51 -11.34
N ILE A 6 -30.67 6.21 -10.36
CA ILE A 6 -32.10 6.52 -10.28
C ILE A 6 -32.24 8.03 -10.48
N ASN A 7 -33.27 8.45 -11.24
CA ASN A 7 -33.43 9.86 -11.61
C ASN A 7 -33.44 10.79 -10.39
N GLY A 8 -32.56 11.80 -10.39
CA GLY A 8 -32.41 12.77 -9.30
C GLY A 8 -31.57 12.30 -8.10
N LEU A 9 -31.07 11.05 -8.10
CA LEU A 9 -30.23 10.51 -7.03
C LEU A 9 -28.79 10.31 -7.50
N MET A 10 -27.86 10.45 -6.56
CA MET A 10 -26.44 10.15 -6.77
C MET A 10 -26.29 8.66 -7.13
N PRO A 11 -25.44 8.31 -8.11
CA PRO A 11 -25.19 6.92 -8.45
C PRO A 11 -24.68 6.12 -7.24
N LEU A 12 -25.33 5.00 -6.96
CA LEU A 12 -24.96 4.10 -5.86
C LEU A 12 -24.20 2.90 -6.40
N THR A 13 -23.12 2.53 -5.73
CA THR A 13 -22.38 1.30 -6.01
C THR A 13 -22.93 0.17 -5.14
N ILE A 14 -23.37 -0.92 -5.78
CA ILE A 14 -23.84 -2.13 -5.11
C ILE A 14 -22.75 -3.19 -5.21
N ALA A 15 -22.16 -3.51 -4.06
CA ALA A 15 -21.19 -4.58 -3.89
C ALA A 15 -21.91 -5.91 -3.67
N ALA A 16 -22.39 -6.52 -4.77
CA ALA A 16 -22.97 -7.86 -4.76
C ALA A 16 -21.99 -8.89 -5.34
N SER A 17 -21.95 -10.05 -4.70
CA SER A 17 -21.17 -11.24 -5.11
C SER A 17 -22.12 -12.42 -5.24
N GLY A 18 -22.15 -13.06 -6.41
CA GLY A 18 -23.02 -14.20 -6.70
C GLY A 18 -22.68 -14.81 -8.05
N SER A 19 -23.40 -15.86 -8.45
CA SER A 19 -23.27 -16.42 -9.80
C SER A 19 -23.80 -15.43 -10.85
N SER A 20 -23.46 -15.65 -12.13
CA SER A 20 -23.97 -14.80 -13.22
C SER A 20 -25.51 -14.78 -13.27
N ALA A 21 -26.16 -15.90 -12.90
CA ALA A 21 -27.61 -15.99 -12.81
C ALA A 21 -28.16 -15.10 -11.68
N ASP A 22 -27.53 -15.12 -10.50
CA ASP A 22 -27.93 -14.28 -9.37
C ASP A 22 -27.76 -12.79 -9.67
N MET A 23 -26.68 -12.43 -10.36
CA MET A 23 -26.43 -11.03 -10.76
C MET A 23 -27.45 -10.54 -11.78
N THR A 24 -27.90 -11.41 -12.70
CA THR A 24 -28.95 -11.10 -13.69
C THR A 24 -30.31 -10.95 -13.01
N ALA A 25 -30.63 -11.83 -12.07
CA ALA A 25 -31.85 -11.71 -11.26
C ALA A 25 -31.85 -10.43 -10.42
N LEU A 26 -30.70 -10.07 -9.85
CA LEU A 26 -30.54 -8.84 -9.08
C LEU A 26 -30.72 -7.59 -9.95
N GLN A 27 -30.19 -7.57 -11.17
CA GLN A 27 -30.41 -6.47 -12.12
C GLN A 27 -31.89 -6.27 -12.45
N ALA A 28 -32.67 -7.34 -12.58
CA ALA A 28 -34.10 -7.27 -12.89
C ALA A 28 -34.94 -6.65 -11.75
N VAL A 29 -34.45 -6.68 -10.51
CA VAL A 29 -35.13 -6.11 -9.33
C VAL A 29 -34.76 -4.64 -9.11
N LEU A 30 -33.60 -4.20 -9.62
CA LEU A 30 -33.09 -2.86 -9.41
C LEU A 30 -33.78 -1.84 -10.33
N ALA A 31 -34.24 -0.73 -9.74
CA ALA A 31 -34.87 0.35 -10.48
C ALA A 31 -33.83 1.26 -11.15
N GLY A 32 -34.22 1.88 -12.27
CA GLY A 32 -33.39 2.85 -12.98
C GLY A 32 -32.36 2.21 -13.92
N GLU A 33 -31.32 2.95 -14.23
CA GLU A 33 -30.23 2.52 -15.10
C GLU A 33 -29.20 1.74 -14.27
N VAL A 34 -28.93 0.48 -14.66
CA VAL A 34 -28.02 -0.41 -13.94
C VAL A 34 -26.90 -0.85 -14.88
N GLU A 35 -25.68 -0.45 -14.57
CA GLU A 35 -24.48 -0.88 -15.29
C GLU A 35 -23.79 -2.03 -14.55
N SER A 36 -23.52 -3.13 -15.26
CA SER A 36 -22.71 -4.23 -14.75
C SER A 36 -21.24 -4.08 -15.14
N TYR A 37 -20.39 -4.12 -14.13
CA TYR A 37 -18.94 -4.16 -14.29
C TYR A 37 -18.44 -5.56 -13.96
N GLU A 38 -17.72 -6.16 -14.92
CA GLU A 38 -17.01 -7.41 -14.74
C GLU A 38 -15.88 -7.21 -13.71
N SER A 39 -15.75 -8.15 -12.76
CA SER A 39 -14.61 -8.12 -11.84
C SER A 39 -13.37 -8.61 -12.58
N LYS A 40 -12.49 -7.69 -12.99
CA LYS A 40 -11.22 -8.02 -13.68
C LYS A 40 -10.08 -8.39 -12.73
N GLY A 41 -10.32 -8.42 -11.42
CA GLY A 41 -9.36 -8.90 -10.43
C GLY A 41 -9.76 -8.52 -9.01
N ASN A 42 -9.76 -9.49 -8.10
CA ASN A 42 -9.78 -9.21 -6.67
C ASN A 42 -8.34 -8.84 -6.26
N GLY A 43 -8.07 -7.56 -6.08
CA GLY A 43 -6.80 -7.10 -5.52
C GLY A 43 -6.70 -7.54 -4.06
N GLY A 44 -5.67 -8.34 -3.76
CA GLY A 44 -5.28 -8.74 -2.40
C GLY A 44 -6.17 -9.85 -1.83
N THR A 45 -5.56 -11.01 -1.56
CA THR A 45 -6.12 -11.95 -0.58
C THR A 45 -6.39 -11.13 0.67
N ALA A 46 -7.65 -11.06 1.13
CA ALA A 46 -7.95 -10.54 2.45
C ALA A 46 -7.11 -11.37 3.43
N MET A 47 -6.00 -10.80 3.92
CA MET A 47 -5.16 -11.48 4.89
C MET A 47 -6.03 -11.63 6.14
N PRO A 48 -6.41 -12.86 6.53
CA PRO A 48 -7.34 -13.10 7.64
C PRO A 48 -6.78 -12.58 8.97
N THR A 49 -5.47 -12.35 9.01
CA THR A 49 -4.74 -11.74 10.10
C THR A 49 -3.81 -10.69 9.53
N ILE A 50 -3.94 -9.43 9.96
CA ILE A 50 -2.83 -8.49 9.80
C ILE A 50 -1.64 -9.11 10.56
N PRO A 51 -0.47 -9.33 9.94
CA PRO A 51 0.70 -9.80 10.66
C PRO A 51 0.90 -8.87 11.86
N ASN A 52 0.80 -9.40 13.07
CA ASN A 52 1.09 -8.68 14.30
C ASN A 52 2.43 -9.21 14.82
N PRO A 53 3.51 -8.42 14.79
CA PRO A 53 3.57 -7.01 14.38
C PRO A 53 3.53 -6.82 12.86
N LEU A 54 3.02 -5.66 12.41
CA LEU A 54 3.08 -5.26 11.00
C LEU A 54 4.54 -5.33 10.57
N ASN A 55 4.88 -6.14 9.57
CA ASN A 55 6.25 -6.34 9.11
C ASN A 55 6.82 -5.03 8.53
N ARG A 56 7.25 -4.13 9.43
CA ARG A 56 7.80 -2.82 9.13
C ARG A 56 9.19 -2.80 9.70
N LYS A 57 10.18 -2.56 8.84
CA LYS A 57 11.55 -2.30 9.28
C LYS A 57 11.75 -0.78 9.31
N SER A 58 12.25 -0.31 10.45
CA SER A 58 12.50 1.11 10.70
C SER A 58 14.00 1.35 10.64
N PHE A 59 14.41 2.32 9.84
CA PHE A 59 15.81 2.65 9.58
C PHE A 59 16.07 4.11 9.92
N ILE A 60 17.31 4.36 10.31
CA ILE A 60 17.90 5.69 10.40
C ILE A 60 18.85 5.79 9.22
N VAL A 61 18.60 6.74 8.33
CA VAL A 61 19.47 7.04 7.20
C VAL A 61 20.11 8.40 7.42
N GLY A 62 21.34 8.56 6.97
CA GLY A 62 22.02 9.84 7.11
C GLY A 62 23.37 9.91 6.43
N ALA A 63 23.99 11.08 6.53
CA ALA A 63 25.32 11.34 6.02
C ALA A 63 26.09 12.24 7.01
N LYS A 64 27.41 12.05 7.06
CA LYS A 64 28.32 12.98 7.72
C LYS A 64 28.66 14.09 6.74
N THR A 65 28.38 15.33 7.12
CA THR A 65 28.71 16.54 6.36
C THR A 65 29.75 17.36 7.12
N PRO A 66 30.48 18.29 6.46
CA PRO A 66 31.45 19.15 7.14
C PRO A 66 30.84 19.97 8.29
N THR A 67 29.56 20.30 8.19
CA THR A 67 28.82 21.12 9.16
C THR A 67 28.15 20.30 10.27
N GLY A 68 28.22 18.97 10.22
CA GLY A 68 27.59 18.07 11.18
C GLY A 68 26.92 16.85 10.55
N ARG A 69 25.97 16.23 11.26
CA ARG A 69 25.25 15.05 10.80
C ARG A 69 23.83 15.41 10.37
N ILE A 70 23.47 15.05 9.15
CA ILE A 70 22.08 15.10 8.67
C ILE A 70 21.55 13.67 8.68
N SER A 71 20.39 13.46 9.32
CA SER A 71 19.76 12.15 9.40
C SER A 71 18.25 12.25 9.46
N CYS A 72 17.55 11.30 8.86
CA CYS A 72 16.11 11.16 8.94
C CYS A 72 15.69 9.71 9.24
N TYR A 73 14.41 9.57 9.58
CA TYR A 73 13.78 8.27 9.80
C TYR A 73 13.12 7.78 8.51
N LEU A 74 13.40 6.53 8.17
CA LEU A 74 12.79 5.82 7.06
C LEU A 74 12.04 4.59 7.59
N ASN A 75 10.77 4.49 7.26
CA ASN A 75 9.95 3.34 7.61
C ASN A 75 9.53 2.64 6.32
N ILE A 76 9.94 1.38 6.17
CA ILE A 76 9.54 0.56 5.01
C ILE A 76 8.45 -0.41 5.49
N PRO A 77 7.19 -0.23 5.07
CA PRO A 77 6.11 -1.17 5.38
C PRO A 77 6.20 -2.42 4.49
N HIS A 78 5.52 -3.49 4.91
CA HIS A 78 5.35 -4.73 4.14
C HIS A 78 6.67 -5.38 3.68
N VAL A 79 7.72 -5.31 4.51
CA VAL A 79 8.99 -5.98 4.21
C VAL A 79 8.80 -7.49 4.39
N LYS A 80 9.29 -8.28 3.43
CA LYS A 80 9.31 -9.74 3.55
C LYS A 80 10.08 -10.13 4.82
N VAL A 81 9.54 -11.04 5.63
CA VAL A 81 10.17 -11.45 6.91
C VAL A 81 11.58 -11.97 6.71
N SER A 82 11.83 -12.69 5.61
CA SER A 82 13.14 -13.23 5.25
C SER A 82 14.11 -12.19 4.67
N ALA A 83 13.71 -10.94 4.46
CA ALA A 83 14.59 -9.94 3.87
C ALA A 83 15.63 -9.49 4.89
N HIS A 84 16.89 -9.71 4.55
CA HIS A 84 18.01 -9.40 5.43
C HIS A 84 18.43 -7.94 5.29
N TYR A 85 19.04 -7.41 6.36
CA TYR A 85 19.52 -6.02 6.41
C TYR A 85 20.44 -5.68 5.22
N ASN A 86 21.34 -6.58 4.86
CA ASN A 86 22.32 -6.40 3.78
C ASN A 86 21.68 -6.27 2.39
N GLU A 87 20.50 -6.87 2.18
CA GLU A 87 19.77 -6.76 0.92
C GLU A 87 19.05 -5.40 0.82
N ILE A 88 18.55 -4.91 1.96
CA ILE A 88 17.79 -3.67 2.04
C ILE A 88 18.72 -2.45 1.99
N ILE A 89 19.88 -2.50 2.66
CA ILE A 89 20.83 -1.37 2.69
C ILE A 89 21.34 -1.00 1.30
N ALA A 90 21.55 -1.99 0.43
CA ALA A 90 22.02 -1.77 -0.94
C ALA A 90 21.05 -0.91 -1.78
N GLY A 91 19.75 -0.98 -1.50
CA GLY A 91 18.74 -0.14 -2.15
C GLY A 91 18.60 1.26 -1.53
N ILE A 92 19.11 1.47 -0.32
CA ILE A 92 18.93 2.71 0.45
C ILE A 92 20.16 3.63 0.32
N VAL A 93 21.35 3.10 0.63
CA VAL A 93 22.60 3.88 0.66
C VAL A 93 22.96 4.32 -0.76
N GLY A 94 23.28 5.60 -0.95
CA GLY A 94 23.58 6.19 -2.25
C GLY A 94 22.35 6.54 -3.11
N THR A 95 21.18 5.95 -2.81
CA THR A 95 19.94 6.20 -3.57
C THR A 95 19.05 7.23 -2.86
N PHE A 96 18.80 7.02 -1.57
CA PHE A 96 17.93 7.86 -0.75
C PHE A 96 18.68 9.09 -0.26
N ASP A 97 17.96 10.17 0.02
CA ASP A 97 18.54 11.38 0.60
C ASP A 97 18.65 11.26 2.13
N ALA A 98 19.64 11.94 2.70
CA ALA A 98 19.97 11.92 4.13
C ALA A 98 19.01 12.78 4.99
N GLY A 99 18.08 13.51 4.37
CA GLY A 99 17.11 14.39 5.01
C GLY A 99 15.97 14.78 4.05
N TYR A 100 14.85 15.28 4.60
CA TYR A 100 13.66 15.63 3.81
C TYR A 100 13.91 16.79 2.83
N ASP A 101 14.70 17.78 3.24
CA ASP A 101 15.01 18.98 2.46
C ASP A 101 16.47 18.99 1.97
N SER A 102 17.11 17.82 1.88
CA SER A 102 18.51 17.68 1.50
C SER A 102 18.66 16.86 0.23
N THR A 103 19.55 17.27 -0.67
CA THR A 103 19.95 16.47 -1.85
C THR A 103 21.17 15.59 -1.57
N VAL A 104 21.69 15.62 -0.34
CA VAL A 104 22.84 14.82 0.07
C VAL A 104 22.40 13.37 0.20
N LYS A 105 23.03 12.48 -0.56
CA LYS A 105 22.72 11.05 -0.50
C LYS A 105 23.09 10.44 0.85
N ALA A 106 22.27 9.50 1.31
CA ALA A 106 22.50 8.74 2.52
C ALA A 106 23.80 7.94 2.37
N GLY A 107 24.78 8.24 3.22
CA GLY A 107 26.07 7.53 3.26
C GLY A 107 26.06 6.34 4.23
N TYR A 108 25.09 6.30 5.15
CA TYR A 108 24.87 5.17 6.03
C TYR A 108 23.37 4.91 6.24
N CYS A 109 23.07 3.66 6.57
CA CYS A 109 21.79 3.21 7.06
C CYS A 109 22.05 2.45 8.37
N THR A 110 21.12 2.47 9.31
CA THR A 110 21.17 1.67 10.52
C THR A 110 19.76 1.27 10.93
N MET A 111 19.54 0.00 11.23
CA MET A 111 18.22 -0.46 11.66
C MET A 111 17.95 -0.01 13.10
N LYS A 112 16.77 0.55 13.36
CA LYS A 112 16.41 1.13 14.67
C LYS A 112 16.25 0.07 15.75
N PHE A 113 15.69 -1.08 15.40
CA PHE A 113 15.50 -2.23 16.27
C PHE A 113 15.76 -3.50 15.45
N ASP A 114 16.75 -4.28 15.87
CA ASP A 114 16.82 -5.70 15.53
C ASP A 114 16.02 -6.40 16.63
N ALA A 115 14.90 -7.02 16.27
CA ALA A 115 14.09 -7.82 17.18
C ALA A 115 14.57 -9.26 17.13
#